data_AF-A0A9D1FFK9-F1
#
_entry.id   AF-A0A9D1FFK9-F1
#
_cell.length_a   1.000
_cell.length_b   1.000
_cell.length_c   1.000
_cell.angle_alpha   90.00
_cell.angle_beta   90.00
_cell.angle_gamma   90.00
#
_symmetry.space_group_name_H-M   'P 1'
#
loop_
_entity.id
_entity.type
_entity.pdbx_description
1 polymer ?
#
loop_
_entity_poly.entity_id
_entity_poly.type
_entity_poly.pdbx_seq_one_letter_code
_entity_poly.pdbx_strand_id
1 'polypeptide(L)'
;MSKSIKEIMIALNQVLTTTVWVNEDRQIISLADELQIGHNNAPRSIEDLSRPSLVGAYVSLQIRTDNFDVAAETLETKTLALRVKEMVFAEAKKLMDAADGSQSARVARAA
;
A
#
# COMPACT_ATOMS: atom_id res chain seq x y z
N MET A 1 14.36 18.79 -4.03
CA MET A 1 15.01 18.34 -2.78
C MET A 1 14.97 16.82 -2.77
N SER A 2 16.02 16.14 -2.34
CA SER A 2 15.96 14.68 -2.13
C SER A 2 15.00 14.39 -0.98
N LYS A 3 13.94 13.62 -1.24
CA LYS A 3 12.95 13.21 -0.24
C LYS A 3 13.66 12.46 0.89
N SER A 4 13.27 12.73 2.13
CA SER A 4 13.88 12.07 3.28
C SER A 4 13.44 10.61 3.33
N ILE A 5 14.34 9.70 3.70
CA ILE A 5 13.99 8.28 3.95
C ILE A 5 12.82 8.17 4.95
N LYS A 6 12.75 9.09 5.92
CA LYS A 6 11.64 9.14 6.88
C LYS A 6 10.29 9.39 6.21
N GLU A 7 10.23 10.29 5.23
CA GLU A 7 9.00 10.61 4.50
C GLU A 7 8.54 9.44 3.64
N ILE A 8 9.51 8.75 3.00
CA ILE A 8 9.23 7.50 2.25
C ILE A 8 8.62 6.45 3.19
N MET A 9 9.22 6.25 4.36
CA MET A 9 8.72 5.29 5.34
C MET A 9 7.33 5.65 5.89
N ILE A 10 7.06 6.93 6.14
CA ILE A 10 5.75 7.40 6.58
C ILE A 10 4.69 7.11 5.51
N ALA A 11 4.96 7.47 4.24
CA ALA A 11 4.03 7.23 3.15
C ALA A 11 3.76 5.73 2.94
N LEU A 12 4.81 4.91 2.96
CA LEU A 12 4.68 3.45 2.88
C LEU A 12 3.85 2.90 4.05
N ASN A 13 4.17 3.27 5.28
CA ASN A 13 3.44 2.79 6.45
C ASN A 13 1.96 3.22 6.40
N GLN A 14 1.68 4.43 5.93
CA GLN A 14 0.31 4.89 5.72
C GLN A 14 -0.43 4.01 4.72
N VAL A 15 0.16 3.69 3.57
CA VAL A 15 -0.48 2.80 2.58
C VAL A 15 -0.72 1.41 3.16
N LEU A 16 0.27 0.83 3.83
CA LEU A 16 0.20 -0.53 4.37
C LEU A 16 -0.86 -0.65 5.48
N THR A 17 -0.96 0.31 6.38
CA THR A 17 -1.93 0.32 7.49
C THR A 17 -3.37 0.58 7.04
N THR A 18 -3.54 1.28 5.93
CA THR A 18 -4.88 1.62 5.41
C THR A 18 -5.36 0.68 4.30
N THR A 19 -4.49 -0.22 3.84
CA THR A 19 -4.89 -1.33 2.96
C THR A 19 -5.46 -2.44 3.82
N VAL A 20 -6.78 -2.52 3.91
CA VAL A 20 -7.50 -3.41 4.82
C VAL A 20 -8.47 -4.34 4.08
N TRP A 21 -8.65 -5.56 4.59
CA TRP A 21 -9.64 -6.53 4.11
C TRP A 21 -10.16 -7.40 5.26
N VAL A 22 -11.16 -8.24 4.97
CA VAL A 22 -11.68 -9.23 5.92
C VAL A 22 -11.00 -10.57 5.64
N ASN A 23 -10.33 -11.14 6.63
CA ASN A 23 -9.65 -12.44 6.51
C ASN A 23 -10.63 -13.63 6.67
N GLU A 24 -10.11 -14.85 6.60
CA GLU A 24 -10.89 -16.09 6.74
C GLU A 24 -11.58 -16.21 8.11
N ASP A 25 -10.99 -15.62 9.15
CA ASP A 25 -11.53 -15.56 10.51
C ASP A 25 -12.58 -14.46 10.71
N ARG A 26 -12.98 -13.76 9.64
CA ARG A 26 -13.92 -12.63 9.66
C ARG A 26 -13.41 -11.42 10.43
N GLN A 27 -12.11 -11.29 10.57
CA GLN A 27 -11.45 -10.15 11.21
C GLN A 27 -11.02 -9.14 10.16
N ILE A 28 -11.12 -7.85 10.50
CA ILE A 28 -10.53 -6.79 9.68
C ILE A 28 -9.03 -6.77 9.96
N ILE A 29 -8.23 -6.95 8.93
CA ILE A 29 -6.76 -6.96 9.01
C ILE A 29 -6.19 -5.95 8.01
N SER A 30 -5.05 -5.33 8.35
CA SER A 30 -4.29 -4.49 7.44
C SER A 30 -3.11 -5.24 6.81
N LEU A 31 -2.61 -4.72 5.69
CA LEU A 31 -1.41 -5.25 5.05
C LEU A 31 -0.18 -5.12 5.96
N ALA A 32 -0.13 -4.08 6.79
CA ALA A 32 0.93 -3.91 7.79
C ALA A 32 0.91 -5.02 8.86
N ASP A 33 -0.28 -5.38 9.35
CA ASP A 33 -0.46 -6.43 10.35
C ASP A 33 -0.09 -7.80 9.78
N GLU A 34 -0.54 -8.09 8.56
CA GLU A 34 -0.28 -9.35 7.86
C GLU A 34 1.22 -9.55 7.56
N LEU A 35 1.91 -8.47 7.19
CA LEU A 35 3.37 -8.46 7.02
C LEU A 35 4.14 -8.49 8.35
N GLN A 36 3.44 -8.39 9.49
CA GLN A 36 4.03 -8.43 10.82
C GLN A 36 5.16 -7.40 10.98
N ILE A 37 4.99 -6.20 10.41
CA ILE A 37 6.04 -5.17 10.41
C ILE A 37 6.41 -4.83 11.86
N GLY A 38 7.64 -5.14 12.25
CA GLY A 38 8.15 -4.90 13.61
C GLY A 38 7.92 -6.04 14.61
N HIS A 39 7.42 -7.21 14.21
CA HIS A 39 7.32 -8.40 15.05
C HIS A 39 8.35 -9.48 14.64
N ASN A 40 9.01 -10.10 15.63
CA ASN A 40 9.90 -11.26 15.49
C ASN A 40 11.14 -11.14 14.57
N ASN A 41 11.57 -9.93 14.19
CA ASN A 41 12.81 -9.66 13.43
C ASN A 41 12.96 -10.38 12.07
N ALA A 42 11.95 -11.11 11.60
CA ALA A 42 11.95 -11.72 10.27
C ALA A 42 11.18 -10.78 9.32
N PRO A 43 11.85 -10.11 8.37
CA PRO A 43 11.15 -9.31 7.38
C PRO A 43 10.30 -10.26 6.51
N ARG A 44 8.98 -10.15 6.62
CA ARG A 44 8.07 -10.81 5.67
C ARG A 44 7.90 -9.94 4.44
N SER A 45 8.04 -10.54 3.26
CA SER A 45 7.79 -9.86 2.00
C SER A 45 6.34 -10.07 1.55
N ILE A 46 5.84 -9.18 0.68
CA ILE A 46 4.51 -9.34 0.05
C ILE A 46 4.43 -10.66 -0.71
N GLU A 47 5.54 -11.10 -1.31
CA GLU A 47 5.65 -12.37 -2.02
C GLU A 47 5.47 -13.61 -1.13
N ASP A 48 5.64 -13.48 0.18
CA ASP A 48 5.48 -14.58 1.14
C ASP A 48 4.04 -14.70 1.67
N LEU A 49 3.15 -13.79 1.26
CA LEU A 49 1.76 -13.77 1.72
C LEU A 49 0.93 -14.89 1.11
N SER A 50 -0.07 -15.34 1.88
CA SER A 50 -1.05 -16.30 1.41
C SER A 50 -1.85 -15.73 0.23
N ARG A 51 -2.37 -16.60 -0.65
CA ARG A 51 -3.22 -16.16 -1.76
C ARG A 51 -4.47 -15.38 -1.29
N PRO A 52 -5.21 -15.81 -0.25
CA PRO A 52 -6.33 -15.03 0.28
C PRO A 52 -5.91 -13.61 0.72
N SER A 53 -4.78 -13.47 1.42
CA SER A 53 -4.26 -12.18 1.85
C SER A 53 -3.88 -11.29 0.66
N LEU A 54 -3.25 -11.87 -0.37
CA LEU A 54 -2.91 -11.17 -1.61
C LEU A 54 -4.16 -10.70 -2.36
N VAL A 55 -5.21 -11.53 -2.44
CA VAL A 55 -6.49 -11.17 -3.06
C VAL A 55 -7.13 -10.01 -2.29
N GLY A 56 -7.22 -10.13 -0.97
CA GLY A 56 -7.79 -9.08 -0.11
C GLY A 56 -7.06 -7.75 -0.24
N ALA A 57 -5.72 -7.78 -0.18
CA ALA A 57 -4.89 -6.59 -0.37
C ALA A 57 -5.06 -5.97 -1.76
N TYR A 58 -5.08 -6.80 -2.82
CA TYR A 58 -5.24 -6.33 -4.19
C TYR A 58 -6.60 -5.67 -4.39
N VAL A 59 -7.69 -6.32 -3.99
CA VAL A 59 -9.05 -5.75 -4.11
C VAL A 59 -9.19 -4.46 -3.30
N SER A 60 -8.62 -4.40 -2.09
CA SER A 60 -8.61 -3.18 -1.27
C SER A 60 -7.91 -2.02 -1.99
N LEU A 61 -6.76 -2.28 -2.62
CA LEU A 61 -6.02 -1.29 -3.40
C LEU A 61 -6.77 -0.89 -4.68
N GLN A 62 -7.44 -1.82 -5.36
CA GLN A 62 -8.26 -1.55 -6.53
C GLN A 62 -9.40 -0.59 -6.19
N ILE A 63 -10.12 -0.84 -5.09
CA ILE A 63 -11.19 0.04 -4.60
C ILE A 63 -10.64 1.43 -4.30
N ARG A 64 -9.51 1.50 -3.60
CA ARG A 64 -8.89 2.78 -3.23
C ARG A 64 -8.48 3.61 -4.44
N THR A 65 -8.00 2.93 -5.48
CA THR A 65 -7.47 3.58 -6.69
C THR A 65 -8.49 3.71 -7.81
N ASP A 66 -9.72 3.26 -7.58
CA ASP A 66 -10.78 3.18 -8.59
C ASP A 66 -10.30 2.46 -9.88
N ASN A 67 -9.51 1.39 -9.70
CA ASN A 67 -8.94 0.61 -10.81
C ASN A 67 -9.37 -0.86 -10.71
N PHE A 68 -10.33 -1.25 -11.55
CA PHE A 68 -10.93 -2.59 -11.58
C PHE A 68 -10.63 -3.37 -12.87
N ASP A 69 -9.54 -3.01 -13.57
CA ASP A 69 -9.25 -3.53 -14.92
C ASP A 69 -9.10 -5.05 -14.98
N VAL A 70 -8.62 -5.67 -13.89
CA VAL A 70 -8.35 -7.11 -13.83
C VAL A 70 -8.90 -7.70 -12.53
N ALA A 71 -9.71 -8.74 -12.66
CA ALA A 71 -10.24 -9.46 -11.50
C ALA A 71 -9.14 -10.27 -10.81
N ALA A 72 -9.00 -10.12 -9.49
CA ALA A 72 -8.00 -10.78 -8.65
C ALA A 72 -7.94 -12.31 -8.87
N GLU A 73 -9.09 -12.95 -9.05
CA GLU A 73 -9.22 -14.40 -9.22
C GLU A 73 -8.53 -14.93 -10.49
N THR A 74 -8.43 -14.09 -11.52
CA THR A 74 -7.84 -14.45 -12.81
C THR A 74 -6.30 -14.41 -12.80
N LEU A 75 -5.71 -13.83 -11.76
CA LEU A 75 -4.26 -13.66 -11.64
C LEU A 75 -3.63 -14.85 -10.92
N GLU A 76 -2.47 -15.27 -11.42
CA GLU A 76 -1.59 -16.19 -10.68
C GLU A 76 -1.02 -15.51 -9.43
N THR A 77 -0.78 -16.29 -8.37
CA THR A 77 -0.32 -15.79 -7.06
C THR A 77 0.93 -14.90 -7.18
N LYS A 78 1.90 -15.29 -8.01
CA LYS A 78 3.13 -14.51 -8.23
C LYS A 78 2.83 -13.15 -8.89
N THR A 79 1.96 -13.15 -9.90
CA THR A 79 1.54 -11.93 -10.59
C THR A 79 0.74 -11.02 -9.64
N LEU A 80 -0.11 -11.61 -8.80
CA LEU A 80 -0.87 -10.90 -7.79
C LEU A 80 0.04 -10.19 -6.78
N ALA A 81 1.04 -10.90 -6.24
CA ALA A 81 2.03 -10.32 -5.34
C ALA A 81 2.79 -9.13 -5.98
N LEU A 82 3.19 -9.27 -7.24
CA LEU A 82 3.86 -8.19 -7.98
C LEU A 82 2.94 -6.98 -8.13
N ARG A 83 1.68 -7.19 -8.52
CA ARG A 83 0.69 -6.12 -8.70
C ARG A 83 0.39 -5.39 -7.38
N VAL A 84 0.22 -6.12 -6.28
CA VAL A 84 0.06 -5.52 -4.94
C VAL A 84 1.26 -4.64 -4.61
N LYS A 85 2.48 -5.15 -4.80
CA LYS A 85 3.71 -4.38 -4.56
C LYS A 85 3.76 -3.10 -5.41
N GLU A 86 3.49 -3.19 -6.70
CA GLU A 86 3.47 -2.03 -7.61
C GLU A 86 2.44 -0.98 -7.19
N MET A 87 1.22 -1.39 -6.85
CA MET A 87 0.17 -0.48 -6.39
C MET A 87 0.53 0.19 -5.06
N VAL A 88 1.10 -0.55 -4.11
CA VAL A 88 1.56 0.02 -2.83
C VAL A 88 2.61 1.11 -3.06
N PHE A 89 3.60 0.86 -3.91
CA PHE A 89 4.63 1.85 -4.23
C PHE A 89 4.08 3.03 -5.01
N ALA A 90 3.15 2.80 -5.95
CA ALA A 90 2.49 3.87 -6.69
C ALA A 90 1.69 4.79 -5.77
N GLU A 91 0.92 4.23 -4.84
CA GLU A 91 0.15 5.00 -3.85
C GLU A 91 1.05 5.74 -2.87
N ALA A 92 2.12 5.10 -2.38
CA ALA A 92 3.08 5.77 -1.52
C ALA A 92 3.72 6.96 -2.23
N LYS A 93 4.10 6.79 -3.51
CA LYS A 93 4.64 7.88 -4.33
C LYS A 93 3.64 9.03 -4.50
N LYS A 94 2.36 8.74 -4.76
CA LYS A 94 1.31 9.79 -4.86
C LYS A 94 1.17 10.59 -3.56
N LEU A 95 1.16 9.92 -2.41
CA LEU A 95 1.10 10.61 -1.10
C LEU A 95 2.29 11.54 -0.90
N MET A 96 3.48 11.08 -1.29
CA MET A 96 4.69 11.89 -1.20
C MET A 96 4.64 13.10 -2.14
N ASP A 97 4.15 12.94 -3.37
CA ASP A 97 4.07 14.03 -4.35
C ASP A 97 2.97 15.05 -3.96
N ALA A 98 1.87 14.58 -3.34
CA ALA A 98 0.81 15.45 -2.83
C ALA A 98 1.26 16.31 -1.62
N ALA A 99 2.10 15.75 -0.74
CA ALA A 99 2.68 16.48 0.39
C ALA A 99 3.56 17.67 -0.06
N ASP A 100 4.29 17.51 -1.17
CA ASP A 100 5.11 18.57 -1.76
C ASP A 100 4.26 19.69 -2.41
N GLY A 101 3.15 19.32 -3.07
CA GLY A 101 2.23 20.27 -3.71
C GLY A 101 1.56 21.24 -2.72
N SER A 102 1.29 20.77 -1.49
CA SER A 102 0.73 21.61 -0.43
C SER A 102 1.70 22.69 0.08
N GLN A 103 3.01 22.52 -0.06
CA GLN A 103 3.99 23.52 0.36
C GLN A 103 4.14 24.65 -0.67
N SER A 104 4.10 24.36 -1.96
CA SER A 104 4.17 25.39 -3.01
C SER A 104 2.93 26.31 -3.04
N ALA A 105 1.74 25.78 -2.73
CA ALA A 105 0.51 26.58 -2.71
C ALA A 105 0.45 27.61 -1.57
N ARG A 106 1.18 27.39 -0.46
CA ARG A 106 1.24 28.36 0.66
C ARG A 106 2.14 29.57 0.37
N VAL A 107 3.13 29.43 -0.51
CA VAL A 107 4.03 30.54 -0.86
C VAL A 107 3.38 31.49 -1.88
N ALA A 108 2.50 30.98 -2.75
CA ALA A 108 1.82 31.79 -3.77
C ALA A 108 0.65 32.67 -3.27
N ARG A 109 0.31 32.65 -1.97
CA ARG A 109 -0.73 33.50 -1.37
C ARG A 109 -0.19 34.67 -0.52
N ALA A 110 1.12 34.88 -0.53
CA ALA A 110 1.75 36.04 0.10
C ALA A 110 2.42 36.91 -0.98
N ALA A 111 1.61 37.58 -1.80
CA ALA A 111 2.02 38.66 -2.69
C ALA A 111 0.88 39.67 -2.83
#